data_AF-A0A9D2IF83-F1
#
_entry.id   AF-A0A9D2IF83-F1
#
_cell.length_a   1.000
_cell.length_b   1.000
_cell.length_c   1.000
_cell.angle_alpha   90.00
_cell.angle_beta   90.00
_cell.angle_gamma   90.00
#
_symmetry.space_group_name_H-M   'P 1'
#
loop_
_entity.id
_entity.type
_entity.pdbx_description
1 polymer ?
#
loop_
_entity_poly.entity_id
_entity_poly.type
_entity_poly.pdbx_seq_one_letter_code
_entity_poly.pdbx_strand_id
1 'polypeptide(L)'
;LVIAMIAMMVMTLIGGSGPAGLGVGLPVFTPLAQSMGVNMNAFARISAFCATTFDTLPTNAGYIAANEICKTQANKSYKYVGVCTVLNTTVGTVILCIICIVAPGLC
;
A
#
# COMPACT_ATOMS: atom_id res chain seq x y z
N LEU A 1 -10.43 1.91 -10.78
CA LEU A 1 -10.13 1.32 -9.46
C LEU A 1 -8.90 0.44 -9.46
N VAL A 2 -8.87 -0.67 -10.21
CA VAL A 2 -7.70 -1.56 -10.29
C VAL A 2 -6.42 -0.85 -10.77
N ILE A 3 -6.53 0.00 -11.81
CA ILE A 3 -5.38 0.78 -12.32
C ILE A 3 -4.86 1.74 -11.26
N ALA A 4 -5.76 2.41 -10.52
CA ALA A 4 -5.40 3.34 -9.45
C ALA A 4 -4.74 2.61 -8.27
N MET A 5 -5.22 1.41 -7.94
CA MET A 5 -4.61 0.53 -6.93
C MET A 5 -3.17 0.16 -7.32
N ILE A 6 -2.94 -0.27 -8.56
CA ILE A 6 -1.60 -0.63 -9.06
C ILE A 6 -0.69 0.60 -9.08
N ALA A 7 -1.19 1.75 -9.54
CA ALA A 7 -0.43 3.01 -9.56
C ALA A 7 0.02 3.40 -8.14
N MET A 8 -0.88 3.33 -7.16
CA MET A 8 -0.54 3.63 -5.76
C MET A 8 0.45 2.62 -5.17
N MET A 9 0.32 1.33 -5.48
CA MET A 9 1.32 0.32 -5.09
C MET A 9 2.71 0.65 -5.64
N VAL A 10 2.80 1.05 -6.92
CA VAL A 10 4.07 1.45 -7.54
C VAL A 10 4.64 2.71 -6.88
N MET A 11 3.82 3.69 -6.55
CA MET A 11 4.27 4.88 -5.82
C MET A 11 4.79 4.55 -4.41
N THR A 12 4.14 3.63 -3.70
CA THR A 12 4.61 3.13 -2.41
C THR A 12 5.92 2.36 -2.52
N LEU A 13 6.11 1.58 -3.59
CA LEU A 13 7.37 0.90 -3.88
C LEU A 13 8.51 1.91 -4.10
N ILE A 14 8.29 2.92 -4.95
CA ILE A 14 9.28 3.96 -5.26
C ILE A 14 9.56 4.85 -4.03
N GLY A 15 8.52 5.17 -3.25
CA GLY A 15 8.64 5.99 -2.05
C GLY A 15 9.38 5.31 -0.89
N GLY A 16 9.64 4.00 -0.97
CA GLY A 16 10.37 3.24 0.06
C GLY A 16 9.64 3.10 1.40
N SER A 17 8.49 3.74 1.56
CA SER A 17 7.61 3.64 2.73
C SER A 17 6.17 3.99 2.36
N GLY A 18 5.21 3.43 3.11
CA GLY A 18 3.78 3.72 2.96
C GLY A 18 3.45 5.22 2.95
N PRO A 19 3.86 5.99 3.99
CA PRO A 19 3.55 7.42 4.07
C PRO A 19 4.17 8.25 2.94
N ALA A 20 5.40 7.94 2.52
CA ALA A 20 6.06 8.67 1.43
C ALA A 20 5.37 8.42 0.08
N GLY A 21 5.00 7.16 -0.21
CA GLY A 21 4.28 6.81 -1.43
C GLY A 21 2.89 7.44 -1.51
N LEU A 22 2.18 7.50 -0.38
CA LEU A 22 0.90 8.21 -0.30
C LEU A 22 1.05 9.72 -0.45
N GLY A 23 2.03 10.32 0.22
CA GLY A 23 2.26 11.77 0.20
C GLY A 23 2.55 12.30 -1.20
N VAL A 24 3.21 11.51 -2.04
CA VAL A 24 3.49 11.87 -3.44
C VAL A 24 2.40 11.36 -4.38
N GLY A 25 1.89 10.14 -4.19
CA GLY A 25 0.93 9.50 -5.08
C GLY A 25 -0.48 10.10 -5.01
N LEU A 26 -0.99 10.40 -3.82
CA LEU A 26 -2.34 10.95 -3.67
C LEU A 26 -2.55 12.25 -4.46
N PRO A 27 -1.72 13.30 -4.33
CA PRO A 27 -1.94 14.54 -5.09
C PRO A 27 -1.83 14.37 -6.60
N VAL A 28 -1.06 13.38 -7.08
CA VAL A 28 -0.91 13.08 -8.51
C VAL A 28 -2.12 12.31 -9.05
N PHE A 29 -2.61 11.30 -8.32
CA PHE A 29 -3.67 10.40 -8.80
C PHE A 29 -5.09 10.82 -8.40
N THR A 30 -5.26 11.70 -7.40
CA THR A 30 -6.57 12.25 -7.02
C THR A 30 -7.27 12.97 -8.18
N PRO A 31 -6.66 13.96 -8.87
CA PRO A 31 -7.33 14.65 -9.99
C PRO A 31 -7.62 13.71 -11.16
N LEU A 32 -6.77 12.69 -11.40
CA LEU A 32 -7.00 11.65 -12.40
C LEU A 32 -8.18 10.74 -12.01
N ALA A 33 -8.29 10.38 -10.74
CA ALA A 33 -9.40 9.56 -10.23
C ALA A 33 -10.73 10.33 -10.31
N GLN A 34 -10.72 11.64 -10.04
CA GLN A 34 -11.89 12.51 -10.18
C GLN A 34 -12.34 12.64 -11.64
N SER A 35 -11.43 12.84 -12.57
CA SER A 35 -11.77 12.97 -14.00
C SER A 35 -12.31 11.67 -14.61
N MET A 36 -11.91 10.52 -14.06
CA MET A 36 -12.42 9.20 -14.44
C MET A 36 -13.75 8.82 -13.77
N GLY A 37 -14.34 9.68 -12.94
CA GLY A 37 -15.60 9.39 -12.24
C GLY A 37 -15.49 8.29 -11.20
N VAL A 38 -14.30 8.02 -10.67
CA VAL A 38 -14.08 7.00 -9.63
C VAL A 38 -14.57 7.53 -8.28
N ASN A 39 -15.24 6.68 -7.50
CA ASN A 39 -15.63 7.02 -6.12
C ASN A 39 -14.38 7.35 -5.28
N MET A 40 -14.28 8.59 -4.80
CA MET A 40 -13.14 9.09 -4.05
C MET A 40 -12.97 8.40 -2.71
N ASN A 41 -14.05 7.98 -2.05
CA ASN A 41 -13.96 7.20 -0.82
C ASN A 41 -13.35 5.82 -1.05
N ALA A 42 -13.78 5.13 -2.12
CA ALA A 42 -13.19 3.85 -2.51
C ALA A 42 -11.69 4.02 -2.84
N PHE A 43 -11.34 5.08 -3.56
CA PHE A 43 -9.95 5.40 -3.88
C PHE A 43 -9.10 5.69 -2.65
N ALA A 44 -9.60 6.48 -1.68
CA ALA A 44 -8.88 6.78 -0.45
C ALA A 44 -8.61 5.52 0.39
N ARG A 45 -9.61 4.65 0.54
CA ARG A 45 -9.47 3.37 1.28
C ARG A 45 -8.46 2.44 0.62
N ILE A 46 -8.54 2.27 -0.69
CA ILE A 46 -7.60 1.42 -1.43
C ILE A 46 -6.19 1.99 -1.36
N SER A 47 -6.04 3.32 -1.49
CA SER A 47 -4.75 3.99 -1.34
C SER A 47 -4.13 3.71 0.03
N ALA A 48 -4.91 3.85 1.11
CA ALA A 48 -4.45 3.56 2.47
C ALA A 48 -3.96 2.11 2.63
N PHE A 49 -4.66 1.14 2.02
CA PHE A 49 -4.22 -0.26 2.02
C PHE A 49 -2.95 -0.46 1.18
N CYS A 50 -2.87 0.16 -0.01
CA CYS A 50 -1.68 0.10 -0.87
C CYS A 50 -0.42 0.59 -0.14
N ALA A 51 -0.55 1.56 0.75
CA ALA A 51 0.54 2.09 1.55
C ALA A 51 1.26 1.02 2.40
N THR A 52 0.54 -0.03 2.80
CA THR A 52 1.08 -1.09 3.68
C THR A 52 1.74 -2.25 2.91
N THR A 53 1.69 -2.24 1.56
CA THR A 53 2.03 -3.41 0.73
C THR A 53 3.53 -3.68 0.60
N PHE A 54 4.39 -2.71 0.94
CA PHE A 54 5.84 -2.83 0.76
C PHE A 54 6.63 -2.43 2.02
N ASP A 55 6.08 -2.68 3.20
CA ASP A 55 6.74 -2.26 4.44
C ASP A 55 8.04 -3.02 4.76
N THR A 56 8.30 -4.15 4.12
CA THR A 56 9.58 -4.88 4.27
C THR A 56 10.76 -4.31 3.53
N LEU A 57 10.58 -3.29 2.68
CA LEU A 57 11.70 -2.75 1.94
C LEU A 57 12.84 -2.36 2.89
N PRO A 58 14.11 -2.66 2.54
CA PRO A 58 15.25 -2.34 3.39
C PRO A 58 15.46 -0.82 3.56
N THR A 59 14.75 -0.01 2.78
CA THR A 59 14.69 1.45 2.88
C THR A 59 13.60 1.94 3.85
N ASN A 60 12.73 1.06 4.34
CA ASN A 60 11.67 1.43 5.27
C ASN A 60 12.19 1.54 6.70
N ALA A 61 12.10 2.75 7.27
CA ALA A 61 12.56 3.04 8.63
C ALA A 61 11.86 2.16 9.69
N GLY A 62 10.59 1.79 9.49
CA GLY A 62 9.84 0.92 10.41
C GLY A 62 10.42 -0.49 10.46
N TYR A 63 10.82 -1.04 9.32
CA TYR A 63 11.45 -2.36 9.24
C TYR A 63 12.85 -2.36 9.87
N ILE A 64 13.64 -1.31 9.65
CA ILE A 64 14.97 -1.16 10.24
C ILE A 64 14.88 -1.09 11.77
N ALA A 65 14.01 -0.20 12.30
CA ALA A 65 13.83 -0.04 13.74
C ALA A 65 13.32 -1.33 14.41
N ALA A 66 12.39 -2.06 13.77
CA ALA A 66 11.90 -3.33 14.30
C ALA A 66 13.00 -4.40 14.40
N ASN A 67 13.90 -4.47 13.41
CA ASN A 67 15.04 -5.40 13.47
C ASN A 67 16.07 -5.00 14.54
N GLU A 68 16.27 -3.69 14.76
CA GLU A 68 17.18 -3.18 15.78
C GLU A 68 16.69 -3.50 17.19
N ILE A 69 15.40 -3.31 17.46
CA ILE A 69 14.77 -3.65 18.76
C ILE A 69 14.82 -5.16 19.02
N CYS A 70 14.49 -5.97 18.01
CA CYS A 70 14.48 -7.43 18.13
C CYS A 70 15.88 -8.06 18.07
N LYS A 71 16.93 -7.26 17.83
CA LYS A 71 18.33 -7.71 17.62
C LYS A 71 18.44 -8.85 16.58
N THR A 72 17.59 -8.83 15.57
CA THR A 72 17.59 -9.84 14.49
C THR A 72 18.33 -9.31 13.27
N GLN A 73 19.14 -10.16 12.62
CA GLN A 73 19.71 -9.81 11.32
C GLN A 73 18.59 -9.59 10.30
N ALA A 74 18.60 -8.43 9.65
CA ALA A 74 17.62 -8.06 8.62
C ALA A 74 17.49 -9.12 7.51
N ASN A 75 18.53 -9.89 7.21
CA ASN A 75 18.47 -10.97 6.21
C ASN A 75 17.55 -12.13 6.65
N LYS A 76 17.56 -12.50 7.95
CA LYS A 76 16.73 -13.61 8.46
C LYS A 76 15.26 -13.21 8.64
N SER A 77 15.01 -11.97 9.05
CA SER A 77 13.64 -11.46 9.27
C SER A 77 12.92 -11.08 7.97
N TYR A 78 13.66 -10.77 6.89
CA TYR A 78 13.10 -10.27 5.63
C TYR A 78 12.02 -11.18 5.05
N LYS A 79 12.25 -12.50 5.06
CA LYS A 79 11.30 -13.45 4.48
C LYS A 79 10.01 -13.55 5.30
N TYR A 80 10.10 -13.51 6.62
CA TYR A 80 8.94 -13.62 7.51
C TYR A 80 8.11 -12.34 7.52
N VAL A 81 8.79 -11.19 7.68
CA VAL A 81 8.11 -9.90 7.62
C VAL A 81 7.55 -9.67 6.22
N GLY A 82 8.24 -10.11 5.17
CA GLY A 82 7.82 -9.89 3.78
C GLY A 82 6.58 -10.68 3.41
N VAL A 83 6.43 -11.88 3.94
CA VAL A 83 5.17 -12.63 3.79
C VAL A 83 4.02 -11.91 4.50
N CYS A 84 4.24 -11.38 5.71
CA CYS A 84 3.21 -10.68 6.47
C CYS A 84 2.86 -9.29 5.91
N THR A 85 3.82 -8.57 5.33
CA THR A 85 3.60 -7.17 4.89
C THR A 85 3.50 -7.00 3.39
N VAL A 86 3.82 -8.01 2.58
CA VAL A 86 3.61 -7.98 1.13
C VAL A 86 2.50 -8.94 0.75
N LEU A 87 2.56 -10.19 1.20
CA LEU A 87 1.63 -11.22 0.73
C LEU A 87 0.24 -11.01 1.34
N ASN A 88 0.15 -10.82 2.66
CA ASN A 88 -1.12 -10.61 3.35
C ASN A 88 -1.80 -9.27 2.96
N THR A 89 -1.01 -8.21 2.84
CA THR A 89 -1.50 -6.87 2.45
C THR A 89 -1.86 -6.80 0.97
N THR A 90 -1.15 -7.49 0.07
CA THR A 90 -1.55 -7.61 -1.35
C THR A 90 -2.89 -8.34 -1.45
N VAL A 91 -3.05 -9.46 -0.76
CA VAL A 91 -4.32 -10.21 -0.71
C VAL A 91 -5.44 -9.32 -0.14
N GLY A 92 -5.19 -8.62 0.97
CA GLY A 92 -6.14 -7.69 1.57
C GLY A 92 -6.54 -6.55 0.64
N THR A 93 -5.57 -5.97 -0.09
CA THR A 93 -5.82 -4.88 -1.04
C THR A 93 -6.63 -5.35 -2.25
N VAL A 94 -6.36 -6.57 -2.75
CA VAL A 94 -7.14 -7.19 -3.83
C VAL A 94 -8.57 -7.47 -3.38
N ILE A 95 -8.77 -8.03 -2.19
CA ILE A 95 -10.11 -8.28 -1.63
C ILE A 95 -10.87 -6.96 -1.45
N LEU A 96 -10.22 -5.94 -0.89
CA LEU A 96 -10.82 -4.61 -0.73
C LEU A 96 -11.21 -4.01 -2.09
N CYS A 97 -10.35 -4.14 -3.11
CA CYS A 97 -10.65 -3.67 -4.46
C CYS A 97 -11.89 -4.36 -5.03
N ILE A 98 -12.02 -5.68 -4.84
CA ILE A 98 -13.21 -6.45 -5.26
C ILE A 98 -14.46 -5.98 -4.50
N ILE A 99 -14.37 -5.77 -3.18
CA ILE A 99 -15.49 -5.26 -2.38
C ILE A 99 -15.92 -3.87 -2.88
N CYS A 100 -14.97 -2.98 -3.17
CA CYS A 100 -15.27 -1.66 -3.71
C CYS A 100 -15.91 -1.69 -5.10
N ILE A 101 -15.68 -2.74 -5.90
CA ILE A 101 -16.30 -2.94 -7.20
C ILE A 101 -17.72 -3.52 -7.06
N VAL A 102 -17.90 -4.51 -6.17
CA VAL A 102 -19.17 -5.25 -6.00
C VAL A 102 -20.18 -4.48 -5.15
N ALA A 103 -19.73 -3.71 -4.15
CA ALA A 103 -20.57 -2.96 -3.23
C ALA A 103 -20.13 -1.48 -3.12
N PRO A 104 -20.39 -0.66 -4.16
CA PRO A 104 -19.97 0.75 -4.17
C PRO A 104 -20.63 1.61 -3.08
N GLY A 105 -21.73 1.14 -2.46
CA GLY A 105 -22.41 1.82 -1.35
C GLY A 105 -21.78 1.62 0.04
N LEU A 106 -20.81 0.71 0.18
CA LEU A 106 -20.05 0.52 1.43
C LEU A 106 -18.82 1.44 1.53
N CYS A 107 -18.53 2.16 0.44
CA CYS A 107 -17.30 2.90 0.21
C CYS A 107 -17.49 4.40 0.38
#